data_AF-A0A0F2P5E5-F1
#
_entry.id   AF-A0A0F2P5E5-F1
#
_cell.length_a   1.000
_cell.length_b   1.000
_cell.length_c   1.000
_cell.angle_alpha   90.00
_cell.angle_beta   90.00
_cell.angle_gamma   90.00
#
_symmetry.space_group_name_H-M   'P 1'
#
loop_
_entity.id
_entity.type
_entity.pdbx_description
1 polymer ?
#
loop_
_entity_poly.entity_id
_entity_poly.type
_entity_poly.pdbx_seq_one_letter_code
_entity_poly.pdbx_strand_id
1 'polypeptide(L)'
;MIGNISIESNLFRSRAKVVKEFKLTFEEGSSINLGLLQQGMPSNISLENRDGDVYAFFQEDTIEGESVSVLIRRELDRIFFITNVRIKAEAVNYSNGVRIVRRCHESPWKYTDELPINFRRQNWSSKIESQFKLWSLAADVAQTQMKLLLLFQIIELEHPDLGDSEIFPHSFDGKITPLTECKYIRNVISHAVPKGNRIRAYCKSLGYAGDFDGKNDWLGHVLTGRSITLMESEARKILEKAL
;
A
#
# COMPACT_ATOMS: atom_id res chain seq x y z
N MET A 1 -15.16 -16.98 55.38
CA MET A 1 -15.01 -17.07 53.91
C MET A 1 -14.05 -15.99 53.49
N ILE A 2 -12.79 -16.36 53.24
CA ILE A 2 -11.74 -15.46 52.77
C ILE A 2 -11.61 -15.72 51.28
N GLY A 3 -11.84 -14.68 50.46
CA GLY A 3 -11.78 -14.76 49.01
C GLY A 3 -10.35 -14.99 48.53
N ASN A 4 -10.18 -16.00 47.69
CA ASN A 4 -8.92 -16.28 47.01
C ASN A 4 -8.60 -15.15 46.02
N ILE A 5 -7.58 -14.36 46.34
CA ILE A 5 -6.92 -13.48 45.39
C ILE A 5 -6.00 -14.37 44.55
N SER A 6 -6.40 -14.63 43.30
CA SER A 6 -5.52 -15.27 42.32
C SER A 6 -4.43 -14.28 41.93
N ILE A 7 -3.24 -14.44 42.52
CA ILE A 7 -2.03 -13.77 42.07
C ILE A 7 -1.57 -14.55 40.84
N GLU A 8 -1.90 -14.06 39.64
CA GLU A 8 -1.28 -14.56 38.42
C GLU A 8 0.23 -14.30 38.51
N SER A 9 0.96 -15.41 38.62
CA SER A 9 2.39 -15.46 38.72
C SER A 9 3.03 -14.85 37.46
N ASN A 10 3.72 -13.73 37.64
CA ASN A 10 4.70 -13.19 36.69
C ASN A 10 5.82 -14.21 36.48
N LEU A 11 5.62 -15.14 35.55
CA LEU A 11 6.65 -16.03 35.03
C LEU A 11 7.62 -15.18 34.21
N PHE A 12 8.64 -14.67 34.90
CA PHE A 12 9.88 -14.12 34.37
C PHE A 12 10.56 -15.18 33.49
N ARG A 13 10.13 -15.29 32.23
CA ARG A 13 10.97 -15.84 31.17
C ARG A 13 12.00 -14.77 30.83
N SER A 14 13.26 -15.18 30.66
CA SER A 14 14.35 -14.36 30.13
C SER A 14 14.07 -13.95 28.68
N ARG A 15 13.04 -13.14 28.48
CA ARG A 15 12.64 -12.58 27.19
C ARG A 15 13.56 -11.41 26.92
N ALA A 16 14.11 -11.36 25.70
CA ALA A 16 14.69 -10.14 25.15
C ALA A 16 13.78 -8.95 25.51
N LYS A 17 14.37 -7.86 25.99
CA LYS A 17 13.63 -6.71 26.50
C LYS A 17 12.76 -6.15 25.38
N VAL A 18 11.44 -6.29 25.53
CA VAL A 18 10.46 -5.77 24.60
C VAL A 18 10.46 -4.25 24.74
N VAL A 19 10.67 -3.54 23.64
CA VAL A 19 10.72 -2.06 23.66
C VAL A 19 9.38 -1.46 23.31
N LYS A 20 8.66 -2.06 22.36
CA LYS A 20 7.36 -1.59 21.91
C LYS A 20 6.45 -2.75 21.54
N GLU A 21 5.17 -2.53 21.77
CA GLU A 21 4.08 -3.46 21.53
C GLU A 21 3.01 -2.76 20.70
N PHE A 22 2.45 -3.47 19.72
CA PHE A 22 1.32 -3.01 18.91
C PHE A 22 0.23 -4.08 18.92
N LYS A 23 -1.02 -3.71 19.22
CA LYS A 23 -2.17 -4.56 18.94
C LYS A 23 -2.47 -4.48 17.44
N LEU A 24 -2.57 -5.63 16.78
CA LEU A 24 -2.98 -5.77 15.40
C LEU A 24 -4.47 -6.11 15.35
N THR A 25 -5.25 -5.27 14.69
CA THR A 25 -6.68 -5.50 14.46
C THR A 25 -6.89 -5.69 12.96
N PHE A 26 -7.47 -6.82 12.58
CA PHE A 26 -7.77 -7.15 11.20
C PHE A 26 -9.19 -6.69 10.85
N GLU A 27 -9.44 -6.41 9.58
CA GLU A 27 -10.79 -6.15 9.08
C GLU A 27 -11.71 -7.37 9.32
N GLU A 28 -13.00 -7.12 9.59
CA GLU A 28 -13.95 -8.18 9.95
C GLU A 28 -14.00 -9.31 8.91
N GLY A 29 -13.91 -10.55 9.40
CA GLY A 29 -13.93 -11.75 8.57
C GLY A 29 -12.57 -12.17 7.98
N SER A 30 -11.51 -11.40 8.19
CA SER A 30 -10.17 -11.75 7.70
C SER A 30 -9.58 -12.94 8.48
N SER A 31 -9.05 -13.94 7.78
CA SER A 31 -8.42 -15.12 8.38
C SER A 31 -6.94 -15.26 7.98
N ILE A 32 -6.13 -14.23 8.25
CA ILE A 32 -4.70 -14.28 7.93
C ILE A 32 -4.00 -15.34 8.79
N ASN A 33 -3.26 -16.25 8.14
CA ASN A 33 -2.44 -17.24 8.82
C ASN A 33 -1.26 -16.56 9.56
N LEU A 34 -1.31 -16.57 10.89
CA LEU A 34 -0.29 -15.93 11.73
C LEU A 34 1.11 -16.54 11.58
N GLY A 35 1.20 -17.84 11.29
CA GLY A 35 2.49 -18.51 11.05
C GLY A 35 3.17 -17.99 9.79
N LEU A 36 2.42 -17.91 8.68
CA LEU A 36 2.92 -17.29 7.45
C LEU A 36 3.23 -15.81 7.66
N LEU A 37 2.35 -15.08 8.34
CA LEU A 37 2.57 -13.67 8.65
C LEU A 37 3.89 -13.47 9.41
N GLN A 38 4.14 -14.28 10.45
CA GLN A 38 5.39 -14.26 11.22
C GLN A 38 6.61 -14.58 10.36
N GLN A 39 6.51 -15.52 9.42
CA GLN A 39 7.61 -15.89 8.52
C GLN A 39 8.04 -14.70 7.63
N GLY A 40 7.08 -13.91 7.16
CA GLY A 40 7.36 -12.74 6.34
C GLY A 40 7.76 -11.50 7.13
N MET A 41 7.57 -11.46 8.45
CA MET A 41 7.97 -10.33 9.28
C MET A 41 9.50 -10.26 9.48
N PRO A 42 10.06 -9.05 9.61
CA PRO A 42 11.43 -8.83 10.08
C PRO A 42 11.75 -9.63 11.35
N SER A 43 13.00 -10.09 11.50
CA SER A 43 13.41 -10.94 12.62
C SER A 43 13.29 -10.28 14.00
N ASN A 44 13.27 -8.95 14.04
CA ASN A 44 13.08 -8.17 15.26
C ASN A 44 11.60 -7.94 15.61
N ILE A 45 10.67 -8.49 14.82
CA ILE A 45 9.22 -8.48 15.07
C ILE A 45 8.75 -9.89 15.35
N SER A 46 8.23 -10.12 16.56
CA SER A 46 7.50 -11.34 16.90
C SER A 46 6.02 -11.07 17.05
N LEU A 47 5.18 -11.98 16.56
CA LEU A 47 3.73 -11.96 16.66
C LEU A 47 3.29 -12.96 17.73
N GLU A 48 2.42 -12.55 18.64
CA GLU A 48 1.78 -13.45 19.61
C GLU A 48 0.27 -13.27 19.57
N ASN A 49 -0.48 -14.36 19.77
CA ASN A 49 -1.91 -14.30 20.06
C ASN A 49 -2.11 -14.31 21.58
N ARG A 50 -2.85 -13.34 22.12
CA ARG A 50 -3.20 -13.22 23.54
C ARG A 50 -4.71 -12.97 23.64
N ASP A 51 -5.42 -13.89 24.28
CA ASP A 51 -6.85 -13.77 24.53
C ASP A 51 -7.69 -13.50 23.26
N GLY A 52 -7.27 -14.06 22.12
CA GLY A 52 -7.93 -13.89 20.82
C GLY A 52 -7.48 -12.67 20.03
N ASP A 53 -6.69 -11.77 20.63
CA ASP A 53 -6.09 -10.63 19.97
C ASP A 53 -4.66 -10.94 19.47
N VAL A 54 -4.24 -10.28 18.40
CA VAL A 54 -2.88 -10.43 17.85
C VAL A 54 -2.03 -9.23 18.22
N TYR A 55 -0.80 -9.47 18.65
CA TYR A 55 0.14 -8.43 19.05
C TYR A 55 1.48 -8.59 18.34
N ALA A 56 2.09 -7.47 17.95
CA ALA A 56 3.45 -7.40 17.43
C ALA A 56 4.40 -6.80 18.47
N PHE A 57 5.52 -7.48 18.72
CA PHE A 57 6.54 -7.10 19.70
C PHE A 57 7.86 -6.79 19.01
N PHE A 58 8.49 -5.68 19.40
CA PHE A 58 9.77 -5.23 18.87
C PHE A 58 10.89 -5.39 19.91
N GLN A 59 12.00 -5.98 19.47
CA GLN A 59 13.20 -6.21 20.30
C GLN A 59 14.15 -4.99 20.29
N GLU A 60 14.87 -4.77 21.39
CA GLU A 60 15.63 -3.54 21.70
C GLU A 60 16.84 -3.28 20.80
N ASP A 61 17.48 -4.34 20.32
CA ASP A 61 18.86 -4.26 19.81
C ASP A 61 18.96 -3.94 18.30
N THR A 62 17.88 -3.54 17.64
CA THR A 62 17.82 -3.50 16.15
C THR A 62 17.29 -2.21 15.54
N ILE A 63 17.04 -1.17 16.34
CA ILE A 63 16.38 0.04 15.85
C ILE A 63 17.36 1.22 15.91
N GLU A 64 18.45 1.14 15.13
CA GLU A 64 19.26 2.33 14.86
C GLU A 64 18.56 3.18 13.79
N GLY A 65 18.12 4.38 14.16
CA GLY A 65 17.74 5.45 13.23
C GLY A 65 16.28 5.48 12.73
N GLU A 66 15.56 4.36 12.67
CA GLU A 66 14.19 4.31 12.12
C GLU A 66 13.12 4.15 13.22
N SER A 67 12.01 4.89 13.15
CA SER A 67 10.93 4.71 14.14
C SER A 67 10.23 3.37 13.95
N VAL A 68 10.05 2.60 15.03
CA VAL A 68 9.25 1.35 15.04
C VAL A 68 7.88 1.48 14.36
N SER A 69 7.24 2.64 14.50
CA SER A 69 5.95 2.92 13.86
C SER A 69 6.04 2.96 12.33
N VAL A 70 7.19 3.35 11.78
CA VAL A 70 7.46 3.30 10.34
C VAL A 70 7.66 1.86 9.89
N LEU A 71 8.46 1.08 10.64
CA LEU A 71 8.72 -0.34 10.38
C LEU A 71 7.43 -1.16 10.33
N ILE A 72 6.55 -1.03 11.33
CA ILE A 72 5.29 -1.79 11.32
C ILE A 72 4.43 -1.33 10.14
N ARG A 73 4.27 -0.03 9.93
CA ARG A 73 3.38 0.52 8.90
C ARG A 73 3.76 0.04 7.50
N ARG A 74 5.05 0.07 7.13
CA ARG A 74 5.48 -0.39 5.80
C ARG A 74 5.20 -1.88 5.59
N GLU A 75 5.34 -2.71 6.64
CA GLU A 75 4.96 -4.11 6.56
C GLU A 75 3.45 -4.29 6.37
N LEU A 76 2.63 -3.51 7.08
CA LEU A 76 1.18 -3.56 6.89
C LEU A 76 0.75 -3.09 5.49
N ASP A 77 1.41 -2.09 4.92
CA ASP A 77 1.16 -1.65 3.54
C ASP A 77 1.51 -2.76 2.53
N ARG A 78 2.60 -3.51 2.77
CA ARG A 78 2.97 -4.68 1.95
C ARG A 78 1.96 -5.81 2.09
N ILE A 79 1.54 -6.13 3.31
CA ILE A 79 0.54 -7.16 3.55
C ILE A 79 -0.77 -6.77 2.86
N PHE A 80 -1.20 -5.51 3.00
CA PHE A 80 -2.37 -4.98 2.31
C PHE A 80 -2.24 -5.09 0.79
N PHE A 81 -1.09 -4.82 0.20
CA PHE A 81 -0.90 -5.04 -1.25
C PHE A 81 -1.14 -6.50 -1.67
N ILE A 82 -0.63 -7.44 -0.89
CA ILE A 82 -0.67 -8.88 -1.19
C ILE A 82 -2.06 -9.45 -0.97
N THR A 83 -2.65 -9.17 0.19
CA THR A 83 -3.89 -9.81 0.64
C THR A 83 -5.14 -8.95 0.44
N ASN A 84 -4.95 -7.67 0.15
CA ASN A 84 -6.00 -6.67 0.20
C ASN A 84 -6.70 -6.58 1.57
N VAL A 85 -6.08 -7.10 2.64
CA VAL A 85 -6.58 -7.03 4.01
C VAL A 85 -5.93 -5.87 4.74
N ARG A 86 -6.76 -4.99 5.31
CA ARG A 86 -6.29 -3.92 6.17
C ARG A 86 -6.00 -4.47 7.57
N ILE A 87 -4.78 -4.22 8.03
CA ILE A 87 -4.38 -4.49 9.41
C ILE A 87 -4.08 -3.14 10.06
N LYS A 88 -4.75 -2.88 11.16
CA LYS A 88 -4.54 -1.71 11.99
C LYS A 88 -3.56 -2.05 13.11
N ALA A 89 -2.47 -1.29 13.22
CA ALA A 89 -1.55 -1.38 14.35
C ALA A 89 -1.79 -0.24 15.33
N GLU A 90 -2.11 -0.59 16.58
CA GLU A 90 -2.31 0.36 17.66
C GLU A 90 -1.19 0.21 18.68
N ALA A 91 -0.36 1.24 18.82
CA ALA A 91 0.72 1.25 19.80
C ALA A 91 0.14 1.10 21.21
N VAL A 92 0.62 0.10 21.95
CA VAL A 92 0.25 -0.12 23.35
C VAL A 92 1.21 0.70 24.19
N ASN A 93 0.74 1.84 24.70
CA ASN A 93 1.49 2.60 25.69
C ASN A 93 1.03 2.18 27.08
N TYR A 94 1.98 1.90 27.97
CA TYR A 94 1.74 1.70 29.39
C TYR A 94 2.12 3.00 30.11
N SER A 95 1.14 3.82 30.45
CA SER A 95 1.32 4.95 31.36
C SER A 95 0.57 4.65 32.64
N ASN A 96 1.27 4.51 33.77
CA ASN A 96 0.68 4.21 35.09
C ASN A 96 -0.25 2.97 35.10
N GLY A 97 0.07 1.94 34.31
CA GLY A 97 -0.77 0.73 34.19
C GLY A 97 -2.00 0.87 33.30
N VAL A 98 -2.23 2.03 32.68
CA VAL A 98 -3.36 2.29 31.79
C VAL A 98 -2.93 2.18 30.32
N ARG A 99 -3.68 1.38 29.55
CA ARG A 99 -3.50 1.14 28.12
C ARG A 99 -4.03 2.31 27.30
N ILE A 100 -3.15 3.05 26.62
CA ILE A 100 -3.56 4.11 25.68
C ILE A 100 -3.41 3.60 24.25
N VAL A 101 -4.53 3.56 23.53
CA VAL A 101 -4.65 3.07 22.15
C VAL A 101 -4.71 4.26 21.19
N ARG A 102 -3.73 4.40 20.28
CA ARG A 102 -3.79 5.38 19.17
C ARG A 102 -4.15 4.67 17.86
N ARG A 103 -5.19 5.17 17.19
CA ARG A 103 -5.73 4.58 15.95
C ARG A 103 -4.95 5.04 14.71
N CYS A 104 -4.78 4.12 13.75
CA CYS A 104 -4.51 4.44 12.34
C CYS A 104 -5.64 3.89 11.46
N HIS A 105 -5.82 4.52 10.29
CA HIS A 105 -6.95 4.51 9.33
C HIS A 105 -7.77 3.22 9.09
N GLU A 106 -9.01 3.42 8.62
CA GLU A 106 -9.99 2.45 8.11
C GLU A 106 -10.34 2.75 6.64
N SER A 107 -10.59 1.71 5.82
CA SER A 107 -11.10 1.81 4.45
C SER A 107 -11.69 0.45 4.00
N PRO A 108 -12.76 0.41 3.17
CA PRO A 108 -13.49 -0.83 2.87
C PRO A 108 -13.13 -1.45 1.50
N TRP A 109 -12.46 -2.62 1.46
CA TRP A 109 -12.30 -3.43 0.24
C TRP A 109 -12.18 -4.96 0.52
N LYS A 110 -12.52 -5.81 -0.46
CA LYS A 110 -12.52 -7.30 -0.47
C LYS A 110 -11.86 -7.80 -1.77
N TYR A 111 -11.10 -8.90 -1.94
CA TYR A 111 -10.51 -9.96 -1.09
C TYR A 111 -9.37 -10.67 -1.86
N THR A 112 -8.28 -11.02 -1.16
CA THR A 112 -7.64 -12.36 -1.18
C THR A 112 -7.03 -12.58 0.21
N ASP A 113 -7.73 -13.24 1.13
CA ASP A 113 -7.32 -13.32 2.55
C ASP A 113 -6.07 -14.17 2.82
N GLU A 114 -5.47 -14.73 1.78
CA GLU A 114 -4.39 -15.69 1.88
C GLU A 114 -3.04 -15.04 1.60
N LEU A 115 -2.13 -15.15 2.56
CA LEU A 115 -0.71 -14.94 2.29
C LEU A 115 -0.19 -16.09 1.42
N PRO A 116 0.64 -15.80 0.42
CA PRO A 116 1.24 -16.85 -0.40
C PRO A 116 2.16 -17.73 0.45
N ILE A 117 2.25 -19.02 0.13
CA ILE A 117 3.03 -20.01 0.91
C ILE A 117 4.52 -19.64 0.98
N ASN A 118 5.03 -18.96 -0.04
CA ASN A 118 6.40 -18.45 -0.12
C ASN A 118 6.54 -17.01 0.41
N PHE A 119 5.58 -16.51 1.20
CA PHE A 119 5.66 -15.20 1.83
C PHE A 119 6.92 -15.10 2.70
N ARG A 120 7.81 -14.21 2.29
CA ARG A 120 9.15 -14.04 2.86
C ARG A 120 9.37 -12.61 3.32
N ARG A 121 10.46 -12.40 4.03
CA ARG A 121 10.89 -11.06 4.44
C ARG A 121 11.20 -10.19 3.23
N GLN A 122 10.78 -8.94 3.31
CA GLN A 122 11.06 -7.94 2.29
C GLN A 122 12.45 -7.33 2.49
N ASN A 123 13.22 -7.19 1.41
CA ASN A 123 14.38 -6.32 1.41
C ASN A 123 13.92 -4.89 1.13
N TRP A 124 13.91 -4.05 2.16
CA TRP A 124 13.35 -2.70 2.07
C TRP A 124 14.33 -1.72 1.45
N SER A 125 13.80 -0.89 0.56
CA SER A 125 14.42 0.37 0.12
C SER A 125 13.41 1.49 0.26
N SER A 126 13.86 2.74 0.36
CA SER A 126 12.99 3.91 0.41
C SER A 126 12.03 3.98 -0.79
N LYS A 127 12.47 3.49 -1.96
CA LYS A 127 11.66 3.37 -3.17
C LYS A 127 10.50 2.40 -2.96
N ILE A 128 10.78 1.17 -2.54
CA ILE A 128 9.76 0.12 -2.34
C ILE A 128 8.76 0.52 -1.25
N GLU A 129 9.25 1.10 -0.14
CA GLU A 129 8.38 1.64 0.91
C GLU A 129 7.41 2.68 0.37
N SER A 130 7.92 3.64 -0.42
CA SER A 130 7.10 4.68 -1.03
C SER A 130 6.06 4.09 -1.98
N GLN A 131 6.43 3.08 -2.78
CA GLN A 131 5.53 2.42 -3.73
C GLN A 131 4.37 1.70 -3.01
N PHE A 132 4.65 0.93 -1.95
CA PHE A 132 3.59 0.28 -1.16
C PHE A 132 2.68 1.29 -0.46
N LYS A 133 3.24 2.37 0.09
CA LYS A 133 2.47 3.45 0.69
C LYS A 133 1.56 4.15 -0.33
N LEU A 134 2.06 4.42 -1.54
CA LEU A 134 1.26 5.02 -2.61
C LEU A 134 0.11 4.10 -3.04
N TRP A 135 0.35 2.79 -3.12
CA TRP A 135 -0.69 1.80 -3.40
C TRP A 135 -1.79 1.83 -2.32
N SER A 136 -1.37 1.79 -1.06
CA SER A 136 -2.22 1.89 0.13
C SER A 136 -3.08 3.17 0.09
N LEU A 137 -2.49 4.33 -0.24
CA LEU A 137 -3.23 5.58 -0.38
C LEU A 137 -4.19 5.56 -1.58
N ALA A 138 -3.78 5.01 -2.72
CA ALA A 138 -4.60 4.95 -3.93
C ALA A 138 -5.87 4.12 -3.72
N ALA A 139 -5.81 3.08 -2.90
CA ALA A 139 -6.98 2.27 -2.54
C ALA A 139 -8.01 3.06 -1.73
N ASP A 140 -7.61 4.06 -0.94
CA ASP A 140 -8.49 4.78 -0.01
C ASP A 140 -9.11 6.05 -0.63
N VAL A 141 -8.61 6.46 -1.79
CA VAL A 141 -9.03 7.69 -2.44
C VAL A 141 -10.30 7.44 -3.27
N ALA A 142 -11.37 8.16 -2.93
CA ALA A 142 -12.63 8.13 -3.66
C ALA A 142 -12.56 8.83 -5.04
N GLN A 143 -11.70 9.83 -5.19
CA GLN A 143 -11.57 10.61 -6.42
C GLN A 143 -10.71 9.87 -7.45
N THR A 144 -11.32 9.43 -8.56
CA THR A 144 -10.66 8.68 -9.64
C THR A 144 -9.38 9.35 -10.14
N GLN A 145 -9.38 10.67 -10.30
CA GLN A 145 -8.21 11.44 -10.75
C GLN A 145 -7.03 11.25 -9.79
N MET A 146 -7.28 11.42 -8.51
CA MET A 146 -6.25 11.31 -7.48
C MET A 146 -5.76 9.86 -7.35
N LYS A 147 -6.66 8.88 -7.46
CA LYS A 147 -6.28 7.46 -7.51
C LYS A 147 -5.33 7.16 -8.67
N LEU A 148 -5.64 7.62 -9.89
CA LEU A 148 -4.78 7.45 -11.06
C LEU A 148 -3.43 8.18 -10.90
N LEU A 149 -3.42 9.38 -10.32
CA LEU A 149 -2.15 10.08 -10.04
C LEU A 149 -1.27 9.31 -9.06
N LEU A 150 -1.84 8.75 -7.99
CA LEU A 150 -1.11 7.95 -7.01
C LEU A 150 -0.57 6.64 -7.62
N LEU A 151 -1.37 5.96 -8.45
CA LEU A 151 -0.93 4.77 -9.17
C LEU A 151 0.18 5.07 -10.17
N PHE A 152 0.07 6.18 -10.92
CA PHE A 152 1.13 6.60 -11.84
C PHE A 152 2.42 6.96 -11.08
N GLN A 153 2.33 7.51 -9.87
CA GLN A 153 3.52 7.80 -9.07
C GLN A 153 4.33 6.53 -8.75
N ILE A 154 3.68 5.37 -8.59
CA ILE A 154 4.35 4.07 -8.44
C ILE A 154 5.15 3.73 -9.70
N ILE A 155 4.55 3.95 -10.87
CA ILE A 155 5.18 3.75 -12.19
C ILE A 155 6.37 4.70 -12.36
N GLU A 156 6.19 5.98 -12.07
CA GLU A 156 7.22 7.02 -12.20
C GLU A 156 8.41 6.79 -11.27
N LEU A 157 8.21 6.23 -10.08
CA LEU A 157 9.31 5.86 -9.17
C LEU A 157 10.20 4.75 -9.74
N GLU A 158 9.65 3.85 -10.57
CA GLU A 158 10.43 2.79 -11.25
C GLU A 158 10.99 3.27 -12.59
N HIS A 159 10.23 4.11 -13.28
CA HIS A 159 10.46 4.55 -14.64
C HIS A 159 10.35 6.09 -14.69
N PRO A 160 11.37 6.81 -14.17
CA PRO A 160 11.31 8.25 -14.07
C PRO A 160 11.20 8.88 -15.46
N ASP A 161 10.29 9.85 -15.60
CA ASP A 161 10.07 10.55 -16.86
C ASP A 161 11.17 11.58 -17.13
N LEU A 162 12.37 11.11 -17.48
CA LEU A 162 13.53 11.93 -17.81
C LEU A 162 13.55 12.36 -19.29
N GLY A 163 12.41 12.27 -19.99
CA GLY A 163 12.34 12.46 -21.44
C GLY A 163 12.84 11.26 -22.25
N ASP A 164 13.05 10.12 -21.59
CA ASP A 164 13.54 8.88 -22.21
C ASP A 164 12.46 8.27 -23.11
N SER A 165 12.73 8.28 -24.42
CA SER A 165 11.85 7.70 -25.43
C SER A 165 11.92 6.18 -25.49
N GLU A 166 12.85 5.50 -24.82
CA GLU A 166 12.92 4.04 -24.81
C GLU A 166 11.88 3.44 -23.85
N ILE A 167 11.68 4.06 -22.69
CA ILE A 167 10.75 3.60 -21.66
C ILE A 167 9.30 3.95 -22.03
N PHE A 168 9.10 5.14 -22.59
CA PHE A 168 7.80 5.62 -23.07
C PHE A 168 7.84 5.84 -24.59
N PRO A 169 7.97 4.76 -25.37
CA PRO A 169 8.15 4.84 -26.80
C PRO A 169 6.99 5.55 -27.45
N HIS A 170 7.34 6.44 -28.36
CA HIS A 170 6.36 7.05 -29.24
C HIS A 170 5.91 5.97 -30.22
N SER A 171 4.62 5.64 -30.23
CA SER A 171 4.12 4.70 -31.24
C SER A 171 4.21 5.36 -32.61
N PHE A 172 5.11 4.89 -33.46
CA PHE A 172 5.17 5.26 -34.87
C PHE A 172 4.29 4.35 -35.75
N ASP A 173 3.89 3.19 -35.22
CA ASP A 173 3.12 2.13 -35.87
C ASP A 173 1.64 2.08 -35.42
N GLY A 174 1.22 3.04 -34.59
CA GLY A 174 -0.15 3.14 -34.07
C GLY A 174 -0.47 2.25 -32.87
N LYS A 175 0.49 1.50 -32.31
CA LYS A 175 0.29 0.72 -31.08
C LYS A 175 0.95 1.40 -29.88
N ILE A 176 0.12 1.97 -29.00
CA ILE A 176 0.57 2.59 -27.75
C ILE A 176 0.86 1.48 -26.73
N THR A 177 2.04 1.51 -26.10
CA THR A 177 2.38 0.57 -25.02
C THR A 177 1.60 0.90 -23.74
N PRO A 178 1.31 -0.08 -22.86
CA PRO A 178 0.63 0.18 -21.59
C PRO A 178 1.24 1.32 -20.76
N LEU A 179 2.56 1.35 -20.62
CA LEU A 179 3.26 2.41 -19.90
C LEU A 179 3.10 3.79 -20.55
N THR A 180 3.16 3.84 -21.88
CA THR A 180 2.94 5.09 -22.63
C THR A 180 1.50 5.57 -22.50
N GLU A 181 0.53 4.65 -22.52
CA GLU A 181 -0.88 4.97 -22.31
C GLU A 181 -1.11 5.50 -20.88
N CYS A 182 -0.52 4.88 -19.86
CA CYS A 182 -0.53 5.40 -18.48
C CYS A 182 0.01 6.84 -18.39
N LYS A 183 1.13 7.13 -19.06
CA LYS A 183 1.70 8.48 -19.13
C LYS A 183 0.76 9.47 -19.81
N TYR A 184 0.07 9.07 -20.88
CA TYR A 184 -0.92 9.92 -21.55
C TYR A 184 -2.12 10.21 -20.65
N ILE A 185 -2.64 9.19 -19.95
CA ILE A 185 -3.73 9.35 -18.98
C ILE A 185 -3.31 10.33 -17.87
N ARG A 186 -2.11 10.18 -17.30
CA ARG A 186 -1.59 11.11 -16.29
C ARG A 186 -1.52 12.55 -16.82
N ASN A 187 -0.95 12.74 -18.01
CA ASN A 187 -0.82 14.08 -18.59
C ASN A 187 -2.17 14.73 -18.91
N VAL A 188 -3.16 13.92 -19.30
CA VAL A 188 -4.55 14.33 -19.41
C VAL A 188 -5.06 14.86 -18.07
N ILE A 189 -4.94 14.06 -17.00
CA ILE A 189 -5.45 14.42 -15.68
C ILE A 189 -4.77 15.69 -15.14
N SER A 190 -3.45 15.82 -15.29
CA SER A 190 -2.68 16.91 -14.70
C SER A 190 -2.90 18.28 -15.37
N HIS A 191 -3.30 18.33 -16.64
CA HIS A 191 -3.29 19.59 -17.40
C HIS A 191 -4.67 20.17 -17.71
N ALA A 192 -5.77 19.49 -17.35
CA ALA A 192 -7.16 19.89 -17.60
C ALA A 192 -7.52 20.18 -19.08
N VAL A 193 -6.53 20.15 -19.99
CA VAL A 193 -6.63 20.26 -21.43
C VAL A 193 -5.46 19.45 -22.03
N PRO A 194 -5.70 18.56 -23.02
CA PRO A 194 -4.65 17.85 -23.73
C PRO A 194 -3.63 18.77 -24.40
N LYS A 195 -2.42 18.81 -23.84
CA LYS A 195 -1.30 19.58 -24.39
C LYS A 195 -0.47 18.72 -25.33
N GLY A 196 -0.26 19.20 -26.56
CA GLY A 196 0.58 18.56 -27.57
C GLY A 196 -0.19 17.62 -28.52
N ASN A 197 0.35 17.47 -29.73
CA ASN A 197 -0.32 16.75 -30.82
C ASN A 197 -0.59 15.28 -30.51
N ARG A 198 0.28 14.64 -29.73
CA ARG A 198 0.19 13.22 -29.40
C ARG A 198 -0.94 12.91 -28.42
N ILE A 199 -1.06 13.70 -27.35
CA ILE A 199 -2.16 13.54 -26.39
C ILE A 199 -3.50 13.82 -27.09
N ARG A 200 -3.54 14.84 -27.96
CA ARG A 200 -4.73 15.10 -28.79
C ARG A 200 -5.07 13.93 -29.71
N ALA A 201 -4.09 13.31 -30.35
CA ALA A 201 -4.30 12.13 -31.20
C ALA A 201 -4.79 10.93 -30.38
N TYR A 202 -4.23 10.71 -29.19
CA TYR A 202 -4.69 9.68 -28.25
C TYR A 202 -6.15 9.92 -27.85
N CYS A 203 -6.52 11.12 -27.40
CA CYS A 203 -7.90 11.45 -27.06
C CYS A 203 -8.84 11.24 -28.25
N LYS A 204 -8.43 11.60 -29.47
CA LYS A 204 -9.20 11.32 -30.69
C LYS A 204 -9.40 9.82 -30.93
N SER A 205 -8.39 8.99 -30.70
CA SER A 205 -8.49 7.52 -30.80
C SER A 205 -9.47 6.90 -29.80
N LEU A 206 -9.70 7.57 -28.67
CA LEU A 206 -10.72 7.19 -27.69
C LEU A 206 -12.14 7.66 -28.07
N GLY A 207 -12.32 8.25 -29.26
CA GLY A 207 -13.61 8.72 -29.76
C GLY A 207 -13.92 10.17 -29.41
N TYR A 208 -12.98 10.93 -28.84
CA TYR A 208 -13.20 12.35 -28.57
C TYR A 208 -12.99 13.19 -29.83
N ALA A 209 -14.08 13.69 -30.41
CA ALA A 209 -14.06 14.51 -31.63
C ALA A 209 -14.17 16.03 -31.37
N GLY A 210 -14.33 16.45 -30.12
CA GLY A 210 -14.61 17.85 -29.76
C GLY A 210 -13.37 18.75 -29.69
N ASP A 211 -13.62 20.07 -29.68
CA ASP A 211 -12.61 21.04 -29.29
C ASP A 211 -12.32 20.89 -27.78
N PHE A 212 -11.05 20.95 -27.39
CA PHE A 212 -10.64 20.88 -25.98
C PHE A 212 -10.80 22.26 -25.31
N ASP A 213 -11.97 22.89 -25.50
CA ASP A 213 -12.27 24.27 -25.12
C ASP A 213 -12.69 24.42 -23.63
N GLY A 214 -12.56 23.35 -22.85
CA GLY A 214 -12.85 23.33 -21.41
C GLY A 214 -14.34 23.29 -21.05
N LYS A 215 -15.25 23.29 -22.02
CA LYS A 215 -16.71 23.25 -21.78
C LYS A 215 -17.31 21.85 -21.77
N ASN A 216 -16.62 20.87 -22.35
CA ASN A 216 -17.05 19.48 -22.43
C ASN A 216 -16.38 18.61 -21.35
N ASP A 217 -17.10 17.63 -20.80
CA ASP A 217 -16.58 16.63 -19.83
C ASP A 217 -15.71 15.56 -20.52
N TRP A 218 -14.64 16.03 -21.17
CA TRP A 218 -13.66 15.18 -21.85
C TRP A 218 -12.88 14.30 -20.85
N LEU A 219 -12.80 14.74 -19.59
CA LEU A 219 -12.20 13.98 -18.50
C LEU A 219 -12.98 12.68 -18.27
N GLY A 220 -14.32 12.72 -18.25
CA GLY A 220 -15.16 11.52 -18.15
C GLY A 220 -14.92 10.47 -19.24
N HIS A 221 -14.56 10.90 -20.45
CA HIS A 221 -14.24 9.99 -21.56
C HIS A 221 -12.87 9.30 -21.43
N VAL A 222 -11.90 9.93 -20.77
CA VAL A 222 -10.58 9.33 -20.50
C VAL A 222 -10.58 8.59 -19.18
N LEU A 223 -11.36 9.02 -18.19
CA LEU A 223 -11.47 8.43 -16.86
C LEU A 223 -12.49 7.29 -16.81
N THR A 224 -12.33 6.34 -17.73
CA THR A 224 -13.14 5.13 -17.76
C THR A 224 -12.61 4.10 -16.76
N GLY A 225 -13.41 3.08 -16.45
CA GLY A 225 -12.94 1.92 -15.68
C GLY A 225 -11.69 1.26 -16.28
N ARG A 226 -11.53 1.28 -17.61
CA ARG A 226 -10.34 0.78 -18.30
C ARG A 226 -9.06 1.50 -17.86
N SER A 227 -9.12 2.82 -17.68
CA SER A 227 -7.94 3.62 -17.30
C SER A 227 -7.46 3.27 -15.90
N ILE A 228 -8.40 3.03 -14.98
CA ILE A 228 -8.09 2.54 -13.62
C ILE A 228 -7.46 1.15 -13.71
N THR A 229 -8.09 0.20 -14.40
CA THR A 229 -7.59 -1.17 -14.55
C THR A 229 -6.20 -1.21 -15.17
N LEU A 230 -5.95 -0.39 -16.20
CA LEU A 230 -4.64 -0.29 -16.84
C LEU A 230 -3.56 0.21 -15.87
N MET A 231 -3.81 1.33 -15.19
CA MET A 231 -2.85 1.89 -14.23
C MET A 231 -2.61 0.96 -13.04
N GLU A 232 -3.66 0.36 -12.48
CA GLU A 232 -3.55 -0.63 -11.41
C GLU A 232 -2.74 -1.84 -11.85
N SER A 233 -2.97 -2.36 -13.05
CA SER A 233 -2.21 -3.48 -13.62
C SER A 233 -0.72 -3.15 -13.74
N GLU A 234 -0.36 -2.00 -14.33
CA GLU A 234 1.04 -1.64 -14.50
C GLU A 234 1.73 -1.33 -13.15
N ALA A 235 1.06 -0.64 -12.23
CA ALA A 235 1.59 -0.41 -10.88
C ALA A 235 1.76 -1.72 -10.08
N ARG A 236 0.80 -2.64 -10.19
CA ARG A 236 0.85 -3.96 -9.54
C ARG A 236 2.02 -4.79 -10.06
N LYS A 237 2.26 -4.83 -11.38
CA LYS A 237 3.43 -5.53 -11.97
C LYS A 237 4.76 -5.04 -11.41
N ILE A 238 4.88 -3.74 -11.10
CA ILE A 238 6.09 -3.18 -10.50
C ILE A 238 6.26 -3.68 -9.06
N LEU A 239 5.21 -3.62 -8.25
CA LEU A 239 5.24 -4.07 -6.87
C LEU A 239 5.42 -5.59 -6.74
N GLU A 240 4.82 -6.40 -7.62
CA GLU A 240 4.99 -7.85 -7.65
C GLU A 240 6.43 -8.27 -7.93
N LYS A 241 7.18 -7.52 -8.76
CA LYS A 241 8.61 -7.77 -8.99
C LYS A 241 9.48 -7.49 -7.76
N ALA A 242 8.97 -6.72 -6.80
CA ALA A 242 9.71 -6.36 -5.59
C ALA A 242 9.55 -7.37 -4.45
N LEU A 243 8.59 -8.31 -4.53
CA LEU A 243 8.30 -9.35 -3.53
C LEU A 243 9.22 -10.60 -3.66
#